data_AF-A0A8T1SJ42-F1
#
_entry.id   AF-A0A8T1SJ42-F1
#
_cell.length_a   1.000
_cell.length_b   1.000
_cell.length_c   1.000
_cell.angle_alpha   90.00
_cell.angle_beta   90.00
_cell.angle_gamma   90.00
#
_symmetry.space_group_name_H-M   'P 1'
#
loop_
_entity.id
_entity.type
_entity.pdbx_description
1 polymer ?
#
loop_
_entity_poly.entity_id
_entity_poly.type
_entity_poly.pdbx_seq_one_letter_code
_entity_poly.pdbx_strand_id
1 'polypeptide(L)'
;PVGWQRGAVEVSRQSPIACWFSAMLYCFGGSVLSSLMLAEPPIGFLANSTNIFLASSVWYLVFFSPHDIVYRCFSFLPLRLMVAGMKEVTRTWKITAGIAHANSHYKNAWLIMVAVGWARGAGGGLISNFEQLVRGVWKPESNELLKMSYPVKVTLVGAVLFTLQHAQNLPIARHNLMFFYTTFLVVTKVRTCKCIII
;
A
#
# COMPACT_ATOMS: atom_id res chain seq x y z
N PRO A 1 -7.52 7.22 -1.03
CA PRO A 1 -6.57 8.36 -1.05
C PRO A 1 -6.62 9.07 0.30
N VAL A 2 -5.50 9.61 0.76
CA VAL A 2 -5.34 10.16 2.12
C VAL A 2 -6.26 11.37 2.38
N GLY A 3 -6.64 12.10 1.33
CA GLY A 3 -7.60 13.22 1.41
C GLY A 3 -9.06 12.84 1.70
N TRP A 4 -9.41 11.54 1.75
CA TRP A 4 -10.77 11.08 2.09
C TRP A 4 -10.95 10.71 3.57
N GLN A 5 -9.89 10.82 4.40
CA GLN A 5 -10.01 10.60 5.85
C GLN A 5 -10.57 11.86 6.52
N ARG A 6 -11.56 11.70 7.43
CA ARG A 6 -12.11 12.80 8.23
C ARG A 6 -10.96 13.53 8.96
N GLY A 7 -10.88 14.86 8.82
CA GLY A 7 -9.83 15.68 9.45
C GLY A 7 -8.56 15.88 8.61
N ALA A 8 -8.42 15.21 7.45
CA ALA A 8 -7.19 15.29 6.66
C ALA A 8 -6.95 16.68 6.03
N VAL A 9 -8.02 17.42 5.74
CA VAL A 9 -7.97 18.78 5.15
C VAL A 9 -7.68 19.83 6.23
N GLU A 10 -8.19 19.65 7.43
CA GLU A 10 -7.91 20.50 8.58
C GLU A 10 -6.44 20.35 9.01
N VAL A 11 -5.95 19.11 9.10
CA VAL A 11 -4.55 18.81 9.42
C VAL A 11 -3.59 19.33 8.34
N SER A 12 -3.96 19.30 7.05
CA SER A 12 -3.08 19.84 5.99
C SER A 12 -2.91 21.37 6.09
N ARG A 13 -3.92 22.09 6.57
CA ARG A 13 -3.88 23.55 6.73
C ARG A 13 -3.25 24.01 8.04
N GLN A 14 -3.43 23.26 9.12
CA GLN A 14 -2.86 23.59 10.44
C GLN A 14 -1.43 23.07 10.61
N SER A 15 -1.16 21.88 10.10
CA SER A 15 0.12 21.16 10.27
C SER A 15 0.53 20.48 8.96
N PRO A 16 0.95 21.25 7.93
CA PRO A 16 1.24 20.73 6.59
C PRO A 16 2.33 19.65 6.59
N ILE A 17 3.34 19.77 7.46
CA ILE A 17 4.43 18.80 7.61
C ILE A 17 3.90 17.46 8.12
N ALA A 18 3.00 17.46 9.11
CA ALA A 18 2.41 16.23 9.63
C ALA A 18 1.53 15.53 8.57
N CYS A 19 0.78 16.31 7.79
CA CYS A 19 -0.01 15.78 6.68
C CYS A 19 0.87 15.17 5.57
N TRP A 20 1.95 15.87 5.18
CA TRP A 20 2.93 15.37 4.23
C TRP A 20 3.58 14.07 4.72
N PHE A 21 4.02 14.03 5.97
CA PHE A 21 4.67 12.85 6.55
C PHE A 21 3.72 11.65 6.61
N SER A 22 2.46 11.85 7.01
CA SER A 22 1.43 10.81 6.95
C SER A 22 1.19 10.31 5.52
N ALA A 23 1.18 11.21 4.52
CA ALA A 23 1.06 10.81 3.11
C ALA A 23 2.27 9.99 2.64
N MET A 24 3.49 10.34 3.08
CA MET A 24 4.69 9.55 2.81
C MET A 24 4.61 8.16 3.46
N LEU A 25 4.19 8.07 4.72
CA LEU A 25 3.97 6.79 5.40
C LEU A 25 2.90 5.93 4.70
N TYR A 26 1.87 6.55 4.13
CA TYR A 26 0.86 5.81 3.36
C TYR A 26 1.41 5.25 2.04
N CYS A 27 2.24 6.03 1.33
CA CYS A 27 2.84 5.63 0.04
C CYS A 27 3.97 4.61 0.19
N PHE A 28 4.83 4.81 1.20
CA PHE A 28 6.08 4.07 1.44
C PHE A 28 6.01 3.16 2.66
N GLY A 29 4.88 3.05 3.35
CA GLY A 29 4.74 2.20 4.54
C GLY A 29 5.09 0.74 4.29
N GLY A 30 4.82 0.25 3.07
CA GLY A 30 5.25 -1.09 2.65
C GLY A 30 6.77 -1.28 2.66
N SER A 31 7.52 -0.31 2.15
CA SER A 31 9.00 -0.37 2.16
C SER A 31 9.54 -0.17 3.57
N VAL A 32 9.03 0.81 4.33
CA VAL A 32 9.44 1.07 5.71
C VAL A 32 9.26 -0.17 6.58
N LEU A 33 8.08 -0.80 6.52
CA LEU A 33 7.79 -2.01 7.29
C LEU A 33 8.70 -3.16 6.87
N SER A 34 8.90 -3.37 5.56
CA SER A 34 9.76 -4.45 5.08
C SER A 34 11.22 -4.28 5.48
N SER A 35 11.75 -3.04 5.45
CA SER A 35 13.12 -2.76 5.85
C SER A 35 13.29 -2.91 7.36
N LEU A 36 12.31 -2.49 8.17
CA LEU A 36 12.33 -2.73 9.61
C LEU A 36 12.38 -4.23 9.95
N MET A 37 11.59 -5.06 9.24
CA MET A 37 11.58 -6.51 9.45
C MET A 37 12.88 -7.21 9.05
N LEU A 38 13.60 -6.65 8.07
CA LEU A 38 14.90 -7.17 7.61
C LEU A 38 16.10 -6.52 8.31
N ALA A 39 15.86 -5.68 9.33
CA ALA A 39 16.87 -4.87 10.01
C ALA A 39 17.70 -3.98 9.05
N GLU A 40 17.10 -3.59 7.93
CA GLU A 40 17.63 -2.58 7.01
C GLU A 40 17.26 -1.17 7.49
N PRO A 41 18.02 -0.13 7.10
CA PRO A 41 17.68 1.24 7.46
C PRO A 41 16.27 1.60 6.96
N PRO A 42 15.29 1.88 7.85
CA PRO A 42 13.90 2.12 7.45
C PRO A 42 13.73 3.41 6.67
N ILE A 43 14.73 4.30 6.72
CA ILE A 43 14.83 5.52 5.91
C ILE A 43 15.39 5.27 4.50
N GLY A 44 15.71 4.02 4.12
CA GLY A 44 16.25 3.69 2.80
C GLY A 44 15.34 4.09 1.64
N PHE A 45 14.02 4.22 1.86
CA PHE A 45 13.11 4.78 0.85
C PHE A 45 13.41 6.25 0.53
N LEU A 46 14.02 7.00 1.47
CA LEU A 46 14.39 8.41 1.28
C LEU A 46 15.58 8.60 0.31
N ALA A 47 16.34 7.54 0.03
CA ALA A 47 17.42 7.60 -0.95
C ALA A 47 16.88 7.80 -2.39
N ASN A 48 15.64 7.40 -2.66
CA ASN A 48 15.02 7.54 -3.97
C ASN A 48 14.32 8.89 -4.11
N SER A 49 15.11 9.95 -4.31
CA SER A 49 14.60 11.33 -4.42
C SER A 49 13.48 11.46 -5.46
N THR A 50 13.58 10.80 -6.61
CA THR A 50 12.53 10.82 -7.66
C THR A 50 11.17 10.36 -7.13
N ASN A 51 11.12 9.27 -6.37
CA ASN A 51 9.88 8.75 -5.83
C ASN A 51 9.28 9.67 -4.77
N ILE A 52 10.13 10.28 -3.94
CA ILE A 52 9.70 11.24 -2.91
C ILE A 52 9.17 12.51 -3.56
N PHE A 53 9.87 13.05 -4.55
CA PHE A 53 9.42 14.23 -5.29
C PHE A 53 8.10 13.97 -6.00
N LEU A 54 7.93 12.82 -6.65
CA LEU A 54 6.65 12.44 -7.26
C LEU A 54 5.53 12.33 -6.23
N ALA A 55 5.76 11.62 -5.12
CA ALA A 55 4.75 11.46 -4.07
C ALA A 55 4.39 12.81 -3.42
N SER A 56 5.38 13.67 -3.20
CA SER A 56 5.20 15.02 -2.63
C SER A 56 4.46 15.94 -3.59
N SER A 57 4.76 15.85 -4.89
CA SER A 57 4.05 16.61 -5.94
C SER A 57 2.59 16.21 -6.00
N VAL A 58 2.30 14.90 -5.99
CA VAL A 58 0.91 14.39 -5.96
C VAL A 58 0.20 14.86 -4.69
N TRP A 59 0.85 14.79 -3.52
CA TRP A 59 0.29 15.29 -2.27
C TRP A 59 -0.04 16.79 -2.36
N TYR A 60 0.90 17.61 -2.84
CA TYR A 60 0.72 19.04 -2.98
C TYR A 60 -0.44 19.38 -3.92
N LEU A 61 -0.49 18.74 -5.10
CA LEU A 61 -1.56 18.93 -6.07
C LEU A 61 -2.94 18.52 -5.52
N VAL A 62 -3.00 17.46 -4.71
CA VAL A 62 -4.27 16.99 -4.12
C VAL A 62 -4.79 17.95 -3.05
N PHE A 63 -3.92 18.56 -2.23
CA PHE A 63 -4.33 19.40 -1.09
C PHE A 63 -4.31 20.92 -1.35
N PHE A 64 -3.48 21.39 -2.29
CA PHE A 64 -3.23 22.82 -2.52
C PHE A 64 -3.51 23.26 -3.96
N SER A 65 -4.12 22.41 -4.80
CA SER A 65 -4.49 22.85 -6.16
C SER A 65 -5.58 23.93 -6.13
N PRO A 66 -5.47 24.98 -6.96
CA PRO A 66 -6.50 26.01 -7.04
C PRO A 66 -7.82 25.38 -7.49
N HIS A 67 -8.93 25.72 -6.80
CA HIS A 67 -10.28 25.22 -7.07
C HIS A 67 -10.47 23.69 -6.97
N ASP A 68 -9.56 22.96 -6.31
CA ASP A 68 -9.63 21.50 -6.14
C ASP A 68 -9.78 20.73 -7.47
N ILE A 69 -9.28 21.30 -8.58
CA ILE A 69 -9.45 20.77 -9.95
C ILE A 69 -8.89 19.35 -10.04
N VAL A 70 -7.70 19.13 -9.47
CA VAL A 70 -7.03 17.83 -9.47
C VAL A 70 -7.85 16.81 -8.68
N TYR A 71 -8.31 17.19 -7.49
CA TYR A 71 -9.14 16.32 -6.66
C TYR A 71 -10.46 15.97 -7.35
N ARG A 72 -11.14 16.94 -7.99
CA ARG A 72 -12.37 16.72 -8.76
C ARG A 72 -12.14 15.78 -9.96
N CYS A 73 -11.05 15.97 -10.70
CA CYS A 73 -10.67 15.11 -11.82
C CYS A 73 -10.48 13.65 -11.36
N PHE A 74 -9.71 13.42 -10.29
CA PHE A 74 -9.51 12.08 -9.74
C PHE A 74 -10.72 11.52 -8.96
N SER A 75 -11.70 12.36 -8.65
CA SER A 75 -12.98 11.93 -8.08
C SER A 75 -13.95 11.41 -9.15
N PHE A 76 -13.71 11.71 -10.43
CA PHE A 76 -14.50 11.17 -11.54
C PHE A 76 -14.38 9.64 -11.58
N LEU A 77 -15.54 8.96 -11.66
CA LEU A 77 -15.62 7.51 -11.47
C LEU A 77 -14.66 6.69 -12.35
N PRO A 78 -14.58 6.87 -13.68
CA PRO A 78 -13.67 6.06 -14.50
C PRO A 78 -12.20 6.31 -14.17
N LEU A 79 -11.79 7.56 -13.94
CA LEU A 79 -10.42 7.88 -13.53
C LEU A 79 -10.08 7.28 -12.17
N ARG A 80 -11.01 7.37 -11.21
CA ARG A 80 -10.87 6.73 -9.89
C ARG A 80 -10.73 5.22 -9.99
N LEU A 81 -11.51 4.57 -10.87
CA LEU A 81 -11.42 3.13 -11.12
C LEU A 81 -10.09 2.74 -11.76
N MET A 82 -9.60 3.52 -12.73
CA MET A 82 -8.29 3.29 -13.36
C MET A 82 -7.15 3.40 -12.34
N VAL A 83 -7.13 4.46 -11.53
CA VAL A 83 -6.11 4.66 -10.48
C VAL A 83 -6.20 3.58 -9.41
N ALA A 84 -7.41 3.19 -9.01
CA ALA A 84 -7.61 2.09 -8.07
C ALA A 84 -7.10 0.76 -8.65
N GLY A 85 -7.41 0.45 -9.91
CA GLY A 85 -6.92 -0.75 -10.59
C GLY A 85 -5.39 -0.77 -10.71
N MET A 86 -4.79 0.34 -11.15
CA MET A 86 -3.33 0.44 -11.26
C MET A 86 -2.64 0.30 -9.90
N LYS A 87 -3.25 0.79 -8.81
CA LYS A 87 -2.76 0.55 -7.45
C LYS A 87 -2.72 -0.95 -7.09
N GLU A 88 -3.72 -1.73 -7.51
CA GLU A 88 -3.75 -3.18 -7.28
C GLU A 88 -2.66 -3.91 -8.10
N VAL A 89 -2.39 -3.46 -9.33
CA VAL A 89 -1.27 -3.98 -10.14
C VAL A 89 0.07 -3.74 -9.44
N THR A 90 0.32 -2.51 -9.00
CA THR A 90 1.55 -2.16 -8.27
C THR A 90 1.68 -2.93 -6.96
N ARG A 91 0.57 -3.27 -6.31
CA ARG A 91 0.57 -4.11 -5.10
C ARG A 91 1.10 -5.52 -5.38
N THR A 92 0.67 -6.18 -6.45
CA THR A 92 1.21 -7.51 -6.82
C THR A 92 2.72 -7.46 -7.06
N TRP A 93 3.18 -6.43 -7.78
CA TRP A 93 4.62 -6.21 -7.99
C TRP A 93 5.37 -6.00 -6.67
N LYS A 94 4.85 -5.19 -5.74
CA LYS A 94 5.46 -4.98 -4.42
C LYS A 94 5.56 -6.26 -3.60
N ILE A 95 4.53 -7.11 -3.61
CA ILE A 95 4.53 -8.40 -2.90
C ILE A 95 5.63 -9.30 -3.47
N THR A 96 5.62 -9.52 -4.79
CA THR A 96 6.58 -10.43 -5.43
C THR A 96 8.02 -9.91 -5.35
N ALA A 97 8.23 -8.60 -5.44
CA ALA A 97 9.54 -7.98 -5.20
C ALA A 97 9.99 -8.13 -3.74
N GLY A 98 9.07 -8.03 -2.77
CA GLY A 98 9.35 -8.27 -1.35
C GLY A 98 9.77 -9.72 -1.07
N ILE A 99 9.07 -10.68 -1.67
CA ILE A 99 9.41 -12.11 -1.57
C ILE A 99 10.78 -12.40 -2.17
N ALA A 100 11.05 -11.87 -3.37
CA ALA A 100 12.35 -12.04 -4.02
C ALA A 100 13.48 -11.43 -3.18
N HIS A 101 13.26 -10.23 -2.61
CA HIS A 101 14.19 -9.55 -1.72
C HIS A 101 14.43 -10.32 -0.41
N ALA A 102 13.38 -10.85 0.22
CA ALA A 102 13.53 -11.68 1.40
C ALA A 102 14.32 -12.97 1.11
N ASN A 103 14.08 -13.59 -0.04
CA ASN A 103 14.77 -14.82 -0.45
C ASN A 103 16.25 -14.60 -0.78
N SER A 104 16.66 -13.40 -1.23
CA SER A 104 18.08 -13.09 -1.42
C SER A 104 18.84 -12.97 -0.10
N HIS A 105 18.19 -12.50 0.97
CA HIS A 105 18.77 -12.45 2.32
C HIS A 105 18.69 -13.80 3.05
N TYR A 106 17.53 -14.45 3.02
CA TYR A 106 17.26 -15.69 3.74
C TYR A 106 16.74 -16.76 2.78
N LYS A 107 17.66 -17.60 2.29
CA LYS A 107 17.30 -18.71 1.39
C LYS A 107 16.40 -19.72 2.11
N ASN A 108 15.32 -20.15 1.46
CA ASN A 108 14.37 -21.15 1.95
C ASN A 108 13.64 -20.79 3.26
N ALA A 109 13.69 -19.52 3.72
CA ALA A 109 12.96 -19.07 4.90
C ALA A 109 11.54 -18.62 4.52
N TRP A 110 10.64 -19.57 4.32
CA TRP A 110 9.29 -19.32 3.79
C TRP A 110 8.48 -18.33 4.64
N LEU A 111 8.59 -18.41 5.96
CA LEU A 111 7.90 -17.48 6.87
C LEU A 111 8.38 -16.03 6.68
N ILE A 112 9.69 -15.82 6.52
CA ILE A 112 10.27 -14.49 6.29
C ILE A 112 9.81 -13.94 4.94
N MET A 113 9.81 -14.78 3.91
CA MET A 113 9.33 -14.42 2.58
C MET A 113 7.85 -13.98 2.59
N VAL A 114 6.98 -14.75 3.25
CA VAL A 114 5.57 -14.39 3.43
C VAL A 114 5.45 -13.06 4.19
N ALA A 115 6.15 -12.93 5.31
CA ALA A 115 6.06 -11.76 6.17
C ALA A 115 6.50 -10.47 5.46
N VAL A 116 7.63 -10.50 4.75
CA VAL A 116 8.16 -9.36 3.97
C VAL A 116 7.29 -9.05 2.76
N GLY A 117 6.83 -10.09 2.03
CA GLY A 117 5.91 -9.91 0.90
C GLY A 117 4.59 -9.28 1.33
N TRP A 118 4.04 -9.74 2.45
CA TRP A 118 2.83 -9.20 3.06
C TRP A 118 3.04 -7.75 3.54
N ALA A 119 4.15 -7.47 4.22
CA ALA A 119 4.53 -6.11 4.64
C ALA A 119 4.62 -5.15 3.44
N ARG A 120 5.25 -5.54 2.33
CA ARG A 120 5.32 -4.68 1.14
C ARG A 120 3.96 -4.49 0.44
N GLY A 121 3.10 -5.50 0.48
CA GLY A 121 1.77 -5.46 -0.13
C GLY A 121 0.75 -4.60 0.64
N ALA A 122 0.78 -4.67 1.96
CA ALA A 122 -0.22 -4.05 2.85
C ALA A 122 0.36 -3.12 3.93
N GLY A 123 1.62 -2.71 3.83
CA GLY A 123 2.28 -1.92 4.88
C GLY A 123 1.60 -0.60 5.21
N GLY A 124 0.94 0.06 4.25
CA GLY A 124 0.14 1.25 4.55
C GLY A 124 -1.09 0.97 5.43
N GLY A 125 -1.65 -0.24 5.37
CA GLY A 125 -2.71 -0.69 6.28
C GLY A 125 -2.14 -1.12 7.63
N LEU A 126 -1.04 -1.86 7.64
CA LEU A 126 -0.39 -2.31 8.89
C LEU A 126 0.18 -1.15 9.72
N ILE A 127 0.71 -0.11 9.07
CA ILE A 127 1.20 1.12 9.70
C ILE A 127 0.06 2.12 9.97
N SER A 128 -1.18 1.84 9.55
CA SER A 128 -2.28 2.82 9.66
C SER A 128 -2.55 3.31 11.09
N ASN A 129 -2.30 2.49 12.12
CA ASN A 129 -2.40 2.92 13.51
C ASN A 129 -1.32 3.93 13.91
N PHE A 130 -0.11 3.74 13.43
CA PHE A 130 0.99 4.69 13.62
C PHE A 130 0.77 5.96 12.80
N GLU A 131 0.25 5.83 11.58
CA GLU A 131 -0.17 6.95 10.74
C GLU A 131 -1.27 7.80 11.40
N GLN A 132 -2.24 7.16 12.05
CA GLN A 132 -3.26 7.85 12.85
C GLN A 132 -2.65 8.57 14.06
N LEU A 133 -1.69 7.93 14.76
CA LEU A 133 -0.98 8.54 15.88
C LEU A 133 -0.21 9.80 15.45
N VAL A 134 0.47 9.78 14.29
CA VAL A 134 1.14 10.94 13.70
C VAL A 134 0.18 12.12 13.46
N ARG A 135 -1.10 11.82 13.21
CA ARG A 135 -2.16 12.83 13.05
C ARG A 135 -2.83 13.25 14.36
N GLY A 136 -2.36 12.74 15.50
CA GLY A 136 -2.95 13.01 16.82
C GLY A 136 -4.23 12.21 17.10
N VAL A 137 -4.54 11.18 16.29
CA VAL A 137 -5.70 10.31 16.50
C VAL A 137 -5.21 8.96 17.02
N TRP A 138 -5.58 8.59 18.24
CA TRP A 138 -5.28 7.27 18.79
C TRP A 138 -6.55 6.44 18.91
N LYS A 139 -6.62 5.33 18.17
CA LYS A 139 -7.74 4.38 18.20
C LYS A 139 -7.20 2.95 18.39
N PRO A 140 -6.92 2.56 19.65
CA PRO A 140 -6.30 1.27 19.94
C PRO A 140 -7.24 0.07 19.69
N GLU A 141 -8.55 0.32 19.64
CA GLU A 141 -9.57 -0.70 19.40
C GLU A 141 -9.62 -1.19 17.94
N SER A 142 -9.15 -0.39 16.98
CA SER A 142 -9.19 -0.70 15.55
C SER A 142 -7.82 -1.16 15.04
N ASN A 143 -7.34 -2.32 15.51
CA ASN A 143 -6.10 -2.91 15.00
C ASN A 143 -6.37 -3.78 13.78
N GLU A 144 -5.67 -3.54 12.67
CA GLU A 144 -5.71 -4.39 11.47
C GLU A 144 -5.27 -5.83 11.77
N LEU A 145 -4.46 -6.05 12.81
CA LEU A 145 -4.11 -7.39 13.29
C LEU A 145 -5.28 -8.10 14.02
N LEU A 146 -6.13 -7.35 14.73
CA LEU A 146 -7.32 -7.92 15.39
C LEU A 146 -8.46 -8.16 14.40
N LYS A 147 -8.70 -7.20 13.50
CA LYS A 147 -9.76 -7.27 12.49
C LYS A 147 -9.21 -6.85 11.14
N MET A 148 -8.56 -7.78 10.45
CA MET A 148 -7.98 -7.50 9.13
C MET A 148 -9.03 -7.02 8.14
N SER A 149 -8.74 -5.89 7.51
CA SER A 149 -9.46 -5.41 6.35
C SER A 149 -9.27 -6.33 5.15
N TYR A 150 -10.20 -6.27 4.20
CA TYR A 150 -10.15 -7.06 2.97
C TYR A 150 -8.80 -6.95 2.23
N PRO A 151 -8.22 -5.75 2.01
CA PRO A 151 -6.92 -5.64 1.35
C PRO A 151 -5.80 -6.38 2.08
N VAL A 152 -5.75 -6.29 3.42
CA VAL A 152 -4.70 -6.95 4.23
C VAL A 152 -4.82 -8.47 4.14
N LYS A 153 -6.05 -9.02 4.24
CA LYS A 153 -6.29 -10.46 4.08
C LYS A 153 -5.85 -10.97 2.72
N VAL A 154 -6.27 -10.28 1.66
CA VAL A 154 -5.95 -10.73 0.30
C VAL A 154 -4.46 -10.63 0.02
N THR A 155 -3.77 -9.61 0.52
CA THR A 155 -2.30 -9.55 0.41
C THR A 155 -1.57 -10.65 1.16
N LEU A 156 -2.10 -11.11 2.30
CA LEU A 156 -1.54 -12.24 3.03
C LEU A 156 -1.68 -13.52 2.20
N VAL A 157 -2.87 -13.78 1.63
CA VAL A 157 -3.10 -14.90 0.72
C VAL A 157 -2.17 -14.83 -0.49
N GLY A 158 -2.04 -13.65 -1.11
CA GLY A 158 -1.11 -13.43 -2.21
C GLY A 158 0.35 -13.71 -1.82
N ALA A 159 0.78 -13.25 -0.65
CA ALA A 159 2.14 -13.49 -0.17
C ALA A 159 2.42 -15.00 0.04
N VAL A 160 1.45 -15.75 0.57
CA VAL A 160 1.55 -17.21 0.70
C VAL A 160 1.62 -17.89 -0.67
N LEU A 161 0.71 -17.55 -1.60
CA LEU A 161 0.69 -18.13 -2.95
C LEU A 161 2.00 -17.88 -3.70
N PHE A 162 2.50 -16.65 -3.70
CA PHE A 162 3.76 -16.32 -4.37
C PHE A 162 4.99 -16.93 -3.68
N THR A 163 4.94 -17.16 -2.37
CA THR A 163 6.02 -17.86 -1.65
C THR A 163 6.04 -19.34 -1.99
N LEU A 164 4.87 -20.00 -2.02
CA LEU A 164 4.75 -21.41 -2.44
C LEU A 164 5.16 -21.59 -3.90
N GLN A 165 4.80 -20.65 -4.76
CA GLN A 165 5.27 -20.57 -6.14
C GLN A 165 6.79 -20.45 -6.24
N HIS A 166 7.41 -19.64 -5.36
CA HIS A 166 8.87 -19.48 -5.32
C HIS A 166 9.56 -20.75 -4.81
N ALA A 167 8.94 -21.47 -3.87
CA ALA A 167 9.39 -22.75 -3.34
C ALA A 167 9.20 -23.94 -4.30
N GLN A 168 8.71 -23.72 -5.54
CA GLN A 168 8.38 -24.77 -6.53
C GLN A 168 7.30 -25.77 -6.08
N ASN A 169 6.54 -25.45 -5.02
CA ASN A 169 5.43 -26.28 -4.54
C ASN A 169 4.12 -26.08 -5.33
N LEU A 170 4.10 -25.11 -6.25
CA LEU A 170 2.94 -24.76 -7.06
C LEU A 170 3.30 -24.93 -8.54
N PRO A 171 2.66 -25.87 -9.27
CA PRO A 171 2.99 -26.17 -10.68
C PRO A 171 2.32 -25.16 -11.63
N ILE A 172 2.54 -23.88 -11.38
CA ILE A 172 2.06 -22.76 -12.21
C ILE A 172 3.27 -21.91 -12.55
N ALA A 173 3.29 -21.21 -13.69
CA ALA A 173 4.37 -20.29 -13.96
C ALA A 173 4.14 -18.96 -13.23
N ARG A 174 5.22 -18.33 -12.72
CA ARG A 174 5.14 -17.06 -11.95
C ARG A 174 4.36 -15.97 -12.69
N HIS A 175 4.54 -15.86 -14.02
CA HIS A 175 3.84 -14.86 -14.84
C HIS A 175 2.32 -15.12 -14.88
N ASN A 176 1.90 -16.38 -15.04
CA ASN A 176 0.49 -16.77 -15.01
C ASN A 176 -0.14 -16.48 -13.64
N LEU A 177 0.55 -16.85 -12.56
CA LEU A 177 0.08 -16.56 -11.20
C LEU A 177 -0.05 -15.05 -10.95
N MET A 178 0.93 -14.25 -11.39
CA MET A 178 0.87 -12.78 -11.31
C MET A 178 -0.32 -12.22 -12.08
N PHE A 179 -0.58 -12.73 -13.28
CA PHE A 179 -1.70 -12.29 -14.11
C PHE A 179 -3.06 -12.61 -13.48
N PHE A 180 -3.28 -13.87 -13.07
CA PHE A 180 -4.54 -14.29 -12.46
C PHE A 180 -4.81 -13.58 -11.13
N TYR A 181 -3.81 -13.50 -10.26
CA TYR A 181 -3.94 -12.83 -8.98
C TYR A 181 -4.24 -11.33 -9.15
N THR A 182 -3.53 -10.66 -10.07
CA THR A 182 -3.76 -9.23 -10.33
C THR A 182 -5.15 -8.97 -10.92
N THR A 183 -5.59 -9.81 -11.87
CA THR A 183 -6.94 -9.73 -12.44
C THR A 183 -7.99 -9.89 -11.35
N PHE A 184 -7.81 -10.87 -10.46
CA PHE A 184 -8.70 -11.08 -9.31
C PHE A 184 -8.76 -9.84 -8.40
N LEU A 185 -7.62 -9.25 -8.04
CA LEU A 185 -7.58 -8.01 -7.23
C LEU A 185 -8.28 -6.85 -7.91
N VAL A 186 -8.03 -6.62 -9.20
CA VAL A 186 -8.61 -5.50 -9.93
C VAL A 186 -10.12 -5.68 -10.04
N VAL A 187 -10.61 -6.86 -10.43
CA VAL A 187 -12.05 -7.14 -10.56
C VAL A 187 -12.77 -6.98 -9.23
N THR A 188 -12.23 -7.56 -8.15
CA THR A 188 -12.81 -7.44 -6.81
C THR A 188 -12.83 -5.99 -6.35
N LYS A 189 -11.74 -5.24 -6.56
CA LYS A 189 -11.65 -3.84 -6.18
C LYS A 189 -12.63 -2.95 -6.95
N VAL A 190 -12.77 -3.16 -8.25
CA VAL A 190 -13.72 -2.43 -9.11
C VAL A 190 -15.16 -2.72 -8.70
N ARG A 191 -15.50 -3.98 -8.38
CA ARG A 191 -16.84 -4.35 -7.89
C ARG A 191 -17.16 -3.65 -6.57
N THR A 192 -16.25 -3.65 -5.60
CA THR A 192 -16.46 -2.95 -4.32
C THR A 192 -16.57 -1.44 -4.50
N CYS A 193 -15.76 -0.83 -5.38
CA CYS A 193 -15.83 0.61 -5.64
C CYS A 193 -17.14 1.04 -6.32
N LYS A 194 -17.74 0.19 -7.16
CA LYS A 194 -19.07 0.46 -7.75
C LYS A 194 -20.20 0.32 -6.72
N CYS A 195 -20.11 -0.66 -5.81
CA CYS A 195 -21.15 -0.92 -4.80
C CYS A 195 -21.28 0.17 -3.72
N ILE A 196 -20.27 1.02 -3.53
CA ILE A 196 -20.32 2.15 -2.58
C ILE A 196 -21.05 3.38 -3.19
N ILE A 197 -21.37 3.32 -4.48
CA ILE A 197 -21.94 4.45 -5.25
C ILE A 197 -23.41 4.21 -5.62
N ILE A 198 -23.94 3.01 -5.34
CA ILE A 198 -25.36 2.64 -5.47
C ILE A 198 -25.93 2.50 -4.06
#